data_AF-A0A016U2F3-F1
#
_entry.id   AF-A0A016U2F3-F1
#
_cell.length_a   1.000
_cell.length_b   1.000
_cell.length_c   1.000
_cell.angle_alpha   90.00
_cell.angle_beta   90.00
_cell.angle_gamma   90.00
#
_symmetry.space_group_name_H-M   'P 1'
#
loop_
_entity.id
_entity.type
_entity.pdbx_description
1 polymer ?
#
loop_
_entity_poly.entity_id
_entity_poly.type
_entity_poly.pdbx_seq_one_letter_code
_entity_poly.pdbx_strand_id
1 'polypeptide(L)'
;MVNLFSMDKFEATQCLTRNRLVALALLLGCDYLQGGVNRVGIVTAREIISEFSINDDDHALTILDRFGSYFRGEIPSRPADSNTKKKLRRAKITLPDGFPNSDLFIEAASVYLCPEVKDKKELPTPPPRNMAKVESTLMRECGWTSKRFSQEVIRSRRRSQKIRSASHKLTEYFPTVRRSFTSYANNCDVDAQKHSRREWAALQRLRMNAKLYDRTEVIIEDPKACAPTNGVRRRAAKRLLADDSVSCSSPKCMRLEDSPNSGSSVHIIAR
;
A
#
# COMPACT_ATOMS: atom_id res chain seq x y z
N MET A 1 -8.99 -24.83 -0.37
CA MET A 1 -8.02 -23.77 0.02
C MET A 1 -8.84 -22.52 0.29
N VAL A 2 -8.76 -21.95 1.50
CA VAL A 2 -9.46 -20.69 1.82
C VAL A 2 -8.44 -19.57 1.71
N ASN A 3 -8.78 -18.51 0.98
CA ASN A 3 -7.92 -17.34 0.84
C ASN A 3 -8.25 -16.35 1.95
N LEU A 4 -7.24 -15.99 2.76
CA LEU A 4 -7.36 -14.99 3.81
C LEU A 4 -6.74 -13.67 3.34
N PHE A 5 -7.52 -12.61 3.46
CA PHE A 5 -7.13 -11.24 3.12
C PHE A 5 -7.18 -10.38 4.39
N SER A 6 -6.23 -9.46 4.53
CA SER A 6 -6.13 -8.53 5.66
C SER A 6 -5.82 -7.14 5.12
N MET A 7 -6.50 -6.14 5.66
CA MET A 7 -6.30 -4.74 5.26
C MET A 7 -4.86 -4.29 5.51
N ASP A 8 -4.30 -4.61 6.66
CA ASP A 8 -2.90 -4.31 7.01
C ASP A 8 -1.92 -4.85 5.96
N LYS A 9 -2.19 -6.04 5.43
CA LYS A 9 -1.37 -6.63 4.36
C LYS A 9 -1.51 -5.82 3.07
N PHE A 10 -2.70 -5.37 2.70
CA PHE A 10 -2.90 -4.53 1.51
C PHE A 10 -2.20 -3.17 1.65
N GLU A 11 -2.31 -2.53 2.80
CA GLU A 11 -1.65 -1.27 3.09
C GLU A 11 -0.14 -1.42 3.01
N ALA A 12 0.43 -2.41 3.73
CA ALA A 12 1.87 -2.62 3.77
C ALA A 12 2.47 -3.06 2.41
N THR A 13 1.78 -3.91 1.65
CA THR A 13 2.36 -4.48 0.42
C THR A 13 2.02 -3.68 -0.83
N GLN A 14 0.82 -3.10 -0.90
CA GLN A 14 0.28 -2.44 -2.10
C GLN A 14 0.11 -0.93 -1.93
N CYS A 15 0.32 -0.38 -0.72
CA CYS A 15 0.13 1.03 -0.37
C CYS A 15 -1.31 1.53 -0.62
N LEU A 16 -2.28 0.62 -0.49
CA LEU A 16 -3.69 0.90 -0.70
C LEU A 16 -4.39 1.03 0.66
N THR A 17 -4.51 2.26 1.15
CA THR A 17 -5.37 2.62 2.28
C THR A 17 -6.84 2.47 1.92
N ARG A 18 -7.73 2.50 2.91
CA ARG A 18 -9.18 2.41 2.70
C ARG A 18 -9.67 3.42 1.64
N ASN A 19 -9.24 4.68 1.74
CA ASN A 19 -9.62 5.72 0.78
C ASN A 19 -9.09 5.44 -0.64
N ARG A 20 -7.84 4.96 -0.76
CA ARG A 20 -7.27 4.57 -2.06
C ARG A 20 -8.00 3.38 -2.68
N LEU A 21 -8.43 2.42 -1.87
CA LEU A 21 -9.27 1.30 -2.33
C LEU A 21 -10.64 1.77 -2.82
N VAL A 22 -11.29 2.69 -2.09
CA VAL A 22 -12.57 3.26 -2.51
C VAL A 22 -12.42 4.04 -3.82
N ALA A 23 -11.40 4.89 -3.95
CA ALA A 23 -11.13 5.61 -5.19
C ALA A 23 -10.85 4.64 -6.36
N LEU A 24 -10.11 3.56 -6.11
CA LEU A 24 -9.86 2.52 -7.11
C LEU A 24 -11.14 1.79 -7.52
N ALA A 25 -12.04 1.48 -6.58
CA ALA A 25 -13.34 0.89 -6.86
C ALA A 25 -14.22 1.82 -7.72
N LEU A 26 -14.26 3.12 -7.41
CA LEU A 26 -15.03 4.10 -8.18
C LEU A 26 -14.48 4.28 -9.62
N LEU A 27 -13.17 4.19 -9.80
CA LEU A 27 -12.54 4.24 -11.13
C LEU A 27 -12.85 3.00 -11.98
N LEU A 28 -12.84 1.81 -11.37
CA LEU A 28 -13.04 0.54 -12.08
C LEU A 28 -14.52 0.15 -12.25
N GLY A 29 -15.36 0.69 -11.38
CA GLY A 29 -16.74 0.28 -11.22
C GLY A 29 -16.91 -0.67 -10.01
N CYS A 30 -18.01 -0.48 -9.31
CA CYS A 30 -18.40 -1.26 -8.14
C CYS A 30 -19.93 -1.44 -8.13
N ASP A 31 -20.45 -2.16 -7.14
CA ASP A 31 -21.88 -2.46 -7.07
C ASP A 31 -22.75 -1.20 -6.99
N TYR A 32 -22.23 -0.09 -6.46
CA TYR A 32 -22.92 1.21 -6.33
C TYR A 32 -22.61 2.18 -7.47
N LEU A 33 -21.68 1.84 -8.36
CA LEU A 33 -21.29 2.66 -9.50
C LEU A 33 -20.90 1.72 -10.65
N GLN A 34 -21.90 1.14 -11.29
CA GLN A 34 -21.68 0.16 -12.35
C GLN A 34 -21.03 0.83 -13.56
N GLY A 35 -19.92 0.25 -14.04
CA GLY A 35 -19.18 0.73 -15.21
C GLY A 35 -18.06 1.74 -14.90
N GLY A 36 -18.02 2.32 -13.70
CA GLY A 36 -16.93 3.19 -13.25
C GLY A 36 -16.59 4.31 -14.24
N VAL A 37 -15.28 4.57 -14.42
CA VAL A 37 -14.80 5.52 -15.42
C VAL A 37 -14.42 4.78 -16.71
N ASN A 38 -15.00 5.21 -17.83
CA ASN A 38 -14.82 4.53 -19.11
C ASN A 38 -13.33 4.53 -19.53
N ARG A 39 -12.86 3.37 -20.00
CA ARG A 39 -11.48 3.10 -20.44
C ARG A 39 -10.43 3.20 -19.32
N VAL A 40 -10.85 3.12 -18.06
CA VAL A 40 -9.95 2.99 -16.91
C VAL A 40 -9.96 1.54 -16.41
N GLY A 41 -8.86 0.82 -16.66
CA GLY A 41 -8.62 -0.52 -16.08
C GLY A 41 -7.68 -0.47 -14.87
N ILE A 42 -7.45 -1.60 -14.20
CA ILE A 42 -6.69 -1.68 -12.93
C ILE A 42 -5.33 -0.98 -12.97
N VAL A 43 -4.58 -1.13 -14.07
CA VAL A 43 -3.26 -0.49 -14.22
C VAL A 43 -3.39 1.03 -14.31
N THR A 44 -4.36 1.52 -15.09
CA THR A 44 -4.60 2.97 -15.25
C THR A 44 -5.19 3.56 -13.99
N ALA A 45 -6.11 2.86 -13.31
CA ALA A 45 -6.63 3.28 -12.01
C ALA A 45 -5.49 3.42 -10.99
N ARG A 46 -4.58 2.44 -10.94
CA ARG A 46 -3.41 2.50 -10.05
C ARG A 46 -2.46 3.64 -10.40
N GLU A 47 -2.24 3.89 -11.70
CA GLU A 47 -1.48 5.05 -12.16
C GLU A 47 -2.14 6.36 -11.68
N ILE A 48 -3.46 6.50 -11.80
CA ILE A 48 -4.21 7.66 -11.28
C ILE A 48 -3.98 7.81 -9.77
N ILE A 49 -4.26 6.75 -8.98
CA ILE A 49 -4.08 6.81 -7.52
C ILE A 49 -2.64 7.19 -7.14
N SER A 50 -1.63 6.66 -7.84
CA SER A 50 -0.21 6.97 -7.57
C SER A 50 0.23 8.39 -7.93
N GLU A 51 -0.46 9.07 -8.84
CA GLU A 51 -0.12 10.43 -9.27
C GLU A 51 -0.90 11.51 -8.52
N PHE A 52 -2.09 11.18 -8.02
CA PHE A 52 -3.03 12.17 -7.46
C PHE A 52 -3.30 11.99 -5.95
N SER A 53 -2.80 10.91 -5.33
CA SER A 53 -2.72 10.79 -3.87
C SER A 53 -1.45 11.50 -3.37
N ILE A 54 -1.67 12.66 -2.73
CA ILE A 54 -0.67 13.58 -2.21
C ILE A 54 -0.49 13.41 -0.70
N ASN A 55 -1.41 12.79 0.03
CA ASN A 55 -1.23 12.38 1.42
C ASN A 55 -1.74 10.93 1.59
N ASP A 56 -1.36 10.27 2.69
CA ASP A 56 -1.85 8.92 3.00
C ASP A 56 -3.32 8.89 3.45
N ASP A 57 -3.79 10.00 4.03
CA ASP A 57 -5.15 10.19 4.55
C ASP A 57 -6.10 10.87 3.56
N ASP A 58 -5.64 11.18 2.34
CA ASP A 58 -6.47 11.81 1.30
C ASP A 58 -7.81 11.07 1.14
N HIS A 59 -8.90 11.83 1.20
CA HIS A 59 -10.23 11.29 0.95
C HIS A 59 -10.36 10.79 -0.50
N ALA A 60 -11.12 9.72 -0.71
CA ALA A 60 -11.25 9.07 -2.02
C ALA A 60 -11.67 10.06 -3.13
N LEU A 61 -12.70 10.87 -2.87
CA LEU A 61 -13.19 11.86 -3.83
C LEU A 61 -12.17 12.98 -4.10
N THR A 62 -11.35 13.36 -3.12
CA THR A 62 -10.30 14.37 -3.31
C THR A 62 -9.22 13.89 -4.27
N ILE A 63 -8.85 12.61 -4.21
CA ILE A 63 -7.91 12.00 -5.17
C ILE A 63 -8.50 12.07 -6.59
N LEU A 64 -9.78 11.73 -6.73
CA LEU A 64 -10.48 11.74 -8.01
C LEU A 64 -10.69 13.16 -8.56
N ASP A 65 -10.92 14.13 -7.68
CA ASP A 65 -11.16 15.53 -8.05
C ASP A 65 -9.90 16.15 -8.66
N ARG A 66 -8.75 15.95 -7.99
CA ARG A 66 -7.43 16.35 -8.52
C ARG A 66 -7.14 15.73 -9.89
N PHE A 67 -7.48 14.44 -10.07
CA PHE A 67 -7.36 13.79 -11.37
C PHE A 67 -8.29 14.43 -12.41
N GLY A 68 -9.57 14.61 -12.08
CA GLY A 68 -10.57 15.21 -12.95
C GLY A 68 -10.18 16.61 -13.41
N SER A 69 -9.80 17.48 -12.48
CA SER A 69 -9.33 18.85 -12.77
C SER A 69 -8.06 18.88 -13.61
N TYR A 70 -7.10 17.98 -13.37
CA TYR A 70 -5.91 17.87 -14.21
C TYR A 70 -6.24 17.36 -15.62
N PHE A 71 -7.15 16.39 -15.73
CA PHE A 71 -7.55 15.78 -16.99
C PHE A 71 -8.33 16.78 -17.87
N ARG A 72 -9.27 17.53 -17.30
CA ARG A 72 -10.03 18.59 -17.99
C ARG A 72 -9.19 19.82 -18.31
N GLY A 73 -8.01 19.95 -17.69
CA GLY A 73 -7.08 21.04 -17.95
C GLY A 73 -7.34 22.31 -17.13
N GLU A 74 -8.22 22.24 -16.13
CA GLU A 74 -8.40 23.27 -15.10
C GLU A 74 -7.08 23.51 -14.35
N ILE A 75 -6.29 22.44 -14.16
CA ILE A 75 -4.92 22.54 -13.65
C ILE A 75 -3.94 22.47 -14.83
N PRO A 76 -3.07 23.48 -15.02
CA PRO A 76 -2.09 23.48 -16.09
C PRO A 76 -1.02 22.42 -15.88
N SER A 77 -0.55 21.81 -16.98
CA SER A 77 0.54 20.84 -16.93
C SER A 77 1.85 21.56 -16.63
N ARG A 78 2.59 21.06 -15.65
CA ARG A 78 3.88 21.61 -15.24
C ARG A 78 5.03 20.86 -15.91
N PRO A 79 6.17 21.52 -16.17
CA PRO A 79 7.37 20.84 -16.66
C PRO A 79 7.79 19.67 -15.76
N ALA A 80 7.67 19.85 -14.44
CA ALA A 80 7.98 18.85 -13.42
C ALA A 80 6.96 17.69 -13.30
N ASP A 81 5.81 17.74 -14.00
CA ASP A 81 4.87 16.63 -13.98
C ASP A 81 5.51 15.36 -14.58
N SER A 82 5.21 14.22 -13.97
CA SER A 82 5.69 12.92 -14.43
C SER A 82 5.17 12.61 -15.85
N ASN A 83 5.90 11.75 -16.57
CA ASN A 83 5.46 11.27 -17.89
C ASN A 83 4.12 10.52 -17.81
N THR A 84 3.87 9.81 -16.70
CA THR A 84 2.60 9.12 -16.45
C THR A 84 1.46 10.12 -16.32
N LYS A 85 1.63 11.19 -15.53
CA LYS A 85 0.62 12.23 -15.35
C LYS A 85 0.29 12.92 -16.68
N LYS A 86 1.31 13.32 -17.44
CA LYS A 86 1.16 13.88 -18.79
C LYS A 86 0.48 12.90 -19.76
N LYS A 87 0.76 11.60 -19.64
CA LYS A 87 0.09 10.54 -20.42
C LYS A 87 -1.38 10.39 -20.05
N LEU A 88 -1.73 10.43 -18.76
CA LEU A 88 -3.12 10.34 -18.30
C LEU A 88 -3.97 11.47 -18.86
N ARG A 89 -3.45 12.71 -18.92
CA ARG A 89 -4.15 13.85 -19.53
C ARG A 89 -4.44 13.69 -21.03
N ARG A 90 -3.59 12.95 -21.75
CA ARG A 90 -3.77 12.65 -23.18
C ARG A 90 -4.44 11.30 -23.43
N ALA A 91 -4.79 10.58 -22.38
CA ALA A 91 -5.43 9.29 -22.51
C ALA A 91 -6.85 9.48 -23.06
N LYS A 92 -7.32 8.50 -23.83
CA LYS A 92 -8.70 8.46 -24.32
C LYS A 92 -9.63 8.00 -23.20
N ILE A 93 -9.67 8.71 -22.07
CA ILE A 93 -10.58 8.45 -20.95
C ILE A 93 -11.82 9.33 -21.14
N THR A 94 -12.99 8.80 -20.85
CA THR A 94 -14.24 9.59 -20.83
C THR A 94 -14.68 9.70 -19.39
N LEU A 95 -14.58 10.91 -18.83
CA LEU A 95 -15.09 11.18 -17.48
C LEU A 95 -16.62 11.31 -17.54
N PRO A 96 -17.36 10.68 -16.62
CA PRO A 96 -18.79 10.91 -16.47
C PRO A 96 -19.11 12.38 -16.18
N ASP A 97 -20.33 12.80 -16.51
CA ASP A 97 -20.79 14.16 -16.19
C ASP A 97 -20.78 14.38 -14.68
N GLY A 98 -20.29 15.54 -14.25
CA GLY A 98 -20.14 15.88 -12.84
C GLY A 98 -19.02 15.12 -12.10
N PHE A 99 -18.16 14.36 -12.78
CA PHE A 99 -17.08 13.63 -12.11
C PHE A 99 -16.11 14.54 -11.31
N PRO A 100 -15.77 14.20 -10.05
CA PRO A 100 -16.34 13.14 -9.19
C PRO A 100 -17.41 13.66 -8.21
N ASN A 101 -17.84 14.92 -8.33
CA ASN A 101 -18.72 15.60 -7.38
C ASN A 101 -20.22 15.44 -7.69
N SER A 102 -20.58 14.59 -8.65
CA SER A 102 -21.98 14.19 -8.87
C SER A 102 -22.50 13.39 -7.67
N ASP A 103 -23.79 13.51 -7.37
CA ASP A 103 -24.46 12.78 -6.28
C ASP A 103 -24.17 11.27 -6.32
N LEU A 104 -24.17 10.67 -7.51
CA LEU A 104 -23.88 9.25 -7.70
C LEU A 104 -22.51 8.82 -7.14
N PHE A 105 -21.46 9.62 -7.36
CA PHE A 105 -20.12 9.32 -6.85
C PHE A 105 -20.02 9.59 -5.34
N ILE A 106 -20.69 10.62 -4.85
CA ILE A 106 -20.75 10.96 -3.43
C ILE A 106 -21.45 9.86 -2.64
N GLU A 107 -22.60 9.39 -3.12
CA GLU A 107 -23.35 8.28 -2.55
C GLU A 107 -22.55 6.97 -2.60
N ALA A 108 -21.95 6.63 -3.74
CA ALA A 108 -21.14 5.43 -3.85
C ALA A 108 -19.94 5.46 -2.89
N ALA A 109 -19.29 6.61 -2.72
CA ALA A 109 -18.21 6.76 -1.75
C ALA A 109 -18.71 6.66 -0.31
N SER A 110 -19.85 7.27 0.02
CA SER A 110 -20.40 7.31 1.37
C SER A 110 -20.81 5.92 1.86
N VAL A 111 -21.35 5.06 0.99
CA VAL A 111 -21.68 3.66 1.34
C VAL A 111 -20.44 2.88 1.81
N TYR A 112 -19.28 3.12 1.20
CA TYR A 112 -18.05 2.45 1.61
C TYR A 112 -17.36 3.11 2.80
N LEU A 113 -17.45 4.44 2.94
CA LEU A 113 -16.73 5.21 3.95
C LEU A 113 -17.50 5.39 5.26
N CYS A 114 -18.82 5.52 5.17
CA CYS A 114 -19.75 5.73 6.28
C CYS A 114 -20.96 4.79 6.19
N PRO A 115 -20.76 3.45 6.14
CA PRO A 115 -21.88 2.53 6.11
C PRO A 115 -22.70 2.61 7.40
N GLU A 116 -24.02 2.49 7.29
CA GLU A 116 -24.88 2.31 8.45
C GLU A 116 -24.65 0.90 9.03
N VAL A 117 -23.95 0.83 10.16
CA VAL A 117 -23.65 -0.43 10.86
C VAL A 117 -24.28 -0.40 12.24
N LYS A 118 -24.97 -1.50 12.60
CA LYS A 118 -25.52 -1.67 13.95
C LYS A 118 -24.41 -2.13 14.89
N ASP A 119 -23.93 -1.22 15.73
CA ASP A 119 -22.96 -1.54 16.77
C ASP A 119 -23.60 -2.38 17.87
N LYS A 120 -23.40 -3.70 17.81
CA LYS A 120 -23.70 -4.61 18.91
C LYS A 120 -22.40 -4.94 19.63
N LYS A 121 -22.28 -4.52 20.89
CA LYS A 121 -21.10 -4.80 21.73
C LYS A 121 -20.96 -6.28 22.06
N GLU A 122 -22.06 -7.04 22.02
CA GLU A 122 -22.08 -8.47 22.33
C GLU A 122 -22.53 -9.29 21.13
N LEU A 123 -21.78 -10.36 20.86
CA LEU A 123 -22.18 -11.37 19.88
C LEU A 123 -23.42 -12.09 20.40
N PRO A 124 -24.46 -12.31 19.57
CA PRO A 124 -25.60 -13.11 19.97
C PRO A 124 -25.15 -14.51 20.40
N THR A 125 -25.51 -14.93 21.61
CA THR A 125 -25.32 -16.32 22.03
C THR A 125 -26.15 -17.20 21.10
N PRO A 126 -25.54 -18.14 20.36
CA PRO A 126 -26.29 -19.00 19.46
C PRO A 126 -27.28 -19.82 20.29
N PRO A 127 -28.59 -19.77 19.98
CA PRO A 127 -29.59 -20.51 20.74
C PRO A 127 -29.34 -22.02 20.62
N PRO A 128 -29.78 -22.81 21.62
CA PRO A 128 -29.68 -24.26 21.53
C PRO A 128 -30.41 -24.76 20.28
N ARG A 129 -29.72 -25.60 19.49
CA ARG A 129 -30.26 -26.14 18.24
C ARG A 129 -31.26 -27.25 18.53
N ASN A 130 -32.50 -27.10 18.05
CA ASN A 130 -33.48 -28.17 18.08
C ASN A 130 -33.20 -29.15 16.92
N MET A 131 -32.48 -30.23 17.21
CA MET A 131 -32.06 -31.21 16.21
C MET A 131 -33.24 -31.96 15.57
N ALA A 132 -34.35 -32.18 16.29
CA ALA A 132 -35.55 -32.81 15.75
C ALA A 132 -36.23 -31.93 14.68
N LYS A 133 -36.27 -30.60 14.91
CA LYS A 133 -36.78 -29.65 13.93
C LYS A 133 -35.86 -29.54 12.70
N VAL A 134 -34.55 -29.61 12.89
CA VAL A 134 -33.58 -29.63 11.79
C VAL A 134 -33.77 -30.90 10.96
N GLU A 135 -33.89 -32.07 11.60
CA GLU A 135 -34.13 -33.34 10.92
C GLU A 135 -35.40 -33.30 10.07
N SER A 136 -36.55 -32.93 10.67
CA SER A 136 -37.82 -32.88 9.94
C SER A 136 -37.81 -31.88 8.78
N THR A 137 -37.12 -30.74 8.93
CA THR A 137 -36.95 -29.76 7.85
C THR A 137 -36.09 -30.32 6.71
N LEU A 138 -34.96 -30.96 7.01
CA LEU A 138 -34.11 -31.55 5.97
C LEU A 138 -34.76 -32.75 5.28
N MET A 139 -35.55 -33.53 6.00
CA MET A 139 -36.34 -34.62 5.42
C MET A 139 -37.40 -34.07 4.46
N ARG A 140 -38.15 -33.04 4.88
CA ARG A 140 -39.24 -32.44 4.09
C ARG A 140 -38.74 -31.64 2.89
N GLU A 141 -37.79 -30.74 3.09
CA GLU A 141 -37.35 -29.77 2.07
C GLU A 141 -36.22 -30.30 1.18
N CYS A 142 -35.40 -31.22 1.69
CA CYS A 142 -34.21 -31.70 0.99
C CYS A 142 -34.26 -33.20 0.66
N GLY A 143 -35.34 -33.89 1.01
CA GLY A 143 -35.50 -35.33 0.80
C GLY A 143 -34.47 -36.17 1.55
N TRP A 144 -33.93 -35.67 2.67
CA TRP A 144 -32.98 -36.45 3.47
C TRP A 144 -33.68 -37.64 4.13
N THR A 145 -32.96 -38.75 4.29
CA THR A 145 -33.39 -39.84 5.17
C THR A 145 -32.89 -39.59 6.59
N SER A 146 -33.63 -40.06 7.59
CA SER A 146 -33.20 -40.00 9.00
C SER A 146 -31.81 -40.65 9.21
N LYS A 147 -31.52 -41.73 8.47
CA LYS A 147 -30.20 -42.38 8.45
C LYS A 147 -29.10 -41.44 7.96
N ARG A 148 -29.31 -40.74 6.84
CA ARG A 148 -28.34 -39.75 6.31
C ARG A 148 -28.11 -38.63 7.31
N PHE A 149 -29.19 -38.11 7.90
CA PHE A 149 -29.12 -37.06 8.92
C PHE A 149 -28.26 -37.49 10.11
N SER A 150 -28.58 -38.63 10.71
CA SER A 150 -27.86 -39.18 11.86
C SER A 150 -26.36 -39.37 11.57
N GLN A 151 -26.02 -39.87 10.39
CA GLN A 151 -24.63 -40.04 9.98
C GLN A 151 -23.89 -38.70 9.84
N GLU A 152 -24.50 -37.68 9.24
CA GLU A 152 -23.89 -36.36 9.10
C GLU A 152 -23.72 -35.64 10.44
N VAL A 153 -24.65 -35.81 11.38
CA VAL A 153 -24.51 -35.30 12.75
C VAL A 153 -23.29 -35.91 13.44
N ILE A 154 -23.09 -37.23 13.32
CA ILE A 154 -21.92 -37.92 13.88
C ILE A 154 -20.63 -37.43 13.22
N ARG A 155 -20.60 -37.31 11.89
CA ARG A 155 -19.43 -36.80 11.15
C ARG A 155 -19.08 -35.38 11.56
N SER A 156 -20.07 -34.50 11.68
CA SER A 156 -19.87 -33.13 12.15
C SER A 156 -19.32 -33.09 13.56
N ARG A 157 -19.86 -33.89 14.49
CA ARG A 157 -19.39 -33.96 15.88
C ARG A 157 -17.93 -34.41 15.96
N ARG A 158 -17.56 -35.44 15.20
CA ARG A 158 -16.17 -35.93 15.11
C ARG A 158 -15.23 -34.85 14.56
N ARG A 159 -15.64 -34.13 13.50
CA ARG A 159 -14.86 -33.02 12.94
C ARG A 159 -14.65 -31.90 13.95
N SER A 160 -15.71 -31.47 14.66
CA SER A 160 -15.61 -30.44 15.70
C SER A 160 -14.73 -30.86 16.87
N GLN A 161 -14.80 -32.13 17.29
CA GLN A 161 -13.91 -32.65 18.32
C GLN A 161 -12.44 -32.59 17.87
N LYS A 162 -12.14 -33.01 16.63
CA LYS A 162 -10.78 -32.95 16.07
C LYS A 162 -10.22 -31.52 16.00
N ILE A 163 -11.06 -30.54 15.69
CA ILE A 163 -10.67 -29.12 15.68
C ILE A 163 -10.35 -28.64 17.09
N ARG A 164 -11.18 -28.97 18.09
CA ARG A 164 -10.94 -28.56 19.49
C ARG A 164 -9.76 -29.27 20.15
N SER A 165 -9.47 -30.50 19.74
CA SER A 165 -8.32 -31.26 20.25
C SER A 165 -7.01 -30.88 19.57
N ALA A 166 -7.06 -30.11 18.47
CA ALA A 166 -5.85 -29.60 17.85
C ALA A 166 -5.26 -28.52 18.77
N SER A 167 -3.96 -28.62 19.07
CA SER A 167 -3.25 -27.61 19.86
C SER A 167 -3.43 -26.22 19.22
N HIS A 168 -3.94 -25.28 20.01
CA HIS A 168 -4.07 -23.89 19.61
C HIS A 168 -2.68 -23.31 19.33
N LYS A 169 -2.51 -22.65 18.18
CA LYS A 169 -1.24 -21.98 17.87
C LYS A 169 -1.14 -20.74 18.76
N LEU A 170 0.07 -20.43 19.25
CA LEU A 170 0.32 -19.22 20.05
C LEU A 170 -0.17 -17.93 19.36
N THR A 171 -0.19 -17.92 18.02
CA THR A 171 -0.73 -16.83 17.18
C THR A 171 -2.23 -16.57 17.34
N GLU A 172 -2.96 -17.47 17.99
CA GLU A 172 -4.41 -17.35 18.28
C GLU A 172 -4.69 -16.53 19.55
N TYR A 173 -3.73 -16.49 20.49
CA TYR A 173 -3.87 -15.78 21.77
C TYR A 173 -3.36 -14.34 21.74
N PHE A 174 -2.38 -14.07 20.87
CA PHE A 174 -1.81 -12.74 20.74
C PHE A 174 -2.28 -12.14 19.41
N PRO A 175 -3.06 -11.04 19.40
CA PRO A 175 -3.23 -10.27 18.19
C PRO A 175 -1.83 -9.96 17.70
N THR A 176 -1.55 -10.29 16.45
CA THR A 176 -0.20 -10.13 15.93
C THR A 176 0.05 -8.63 15.89
N VAL A 177 0.64 -8.07 16.95
CA VAL A 177 1.32 -6.77 16.91
C VAL A 177 2.55 -7.03 16.04
N ARG A 178 2.31 -7.17 14.73
CA ARG A 178 3.37 -7.15 13.73
C ARG A 178 3.76 -5.70 13.60
N ARG A 179 4.56 -5.27 14.57
CA ARG A 179 5.72 -4.40 14.39
C ARG A 179 5.82 -3.91 12.94
N SER A 180 5.32 -2.69 12.71
CA SER A 180 5.71 -1.89 11.56
C SER A 180 7.22 -1.70 11.63
N PHE A 181 7.98 -2.57 10.96
CA PHE A 181 9.42 -2.44 10.84
C PHE A 181 9.88 -3.03 9.51
N THR A 182 10.15 -2.14 8.55
CA THR A 182 11.42 -2.02 7.77
C THR A 182 11.98 -3.24 7.00
N SER A 183 11.46 -4.47 7.12
CA SER A 183 12.03 -5.66 6.45
C SER A 183 11.51 -5.89 5.03
N TYR A 184 10.55 -5.10 4.56
CA TYR A 184 9.93 -5.27 3.24
C TYR A 184 10.82 -4.80 2.07
N ALA A 185 11.97 -4.18 2.35
CA ALA A 185 12.95 -3.81 1.33
C ALA A 185 13.53 -5.03 0.58
N ASN A 186 13.50 -6.22 1.20
CA ASN A 186 14.20 -7.40 0.66
C ASN A 186 13.34 -8.33 -0.23
N ASN A 187 12.04 -8.06 -0.42
CA ASN A 187 11.15 -8.87 -1.27
C ASN A 187 10.67 -8.15 -2.55
N CYS A 188 11.29 -7.01 -2.89
CA CYS A 188 10.86 -6.18 -4.01
C CYS A 188 10.95 -6.90 -5.39
N ASP A 189 11.81 -7.90 -5.51
CA ASP A 189 12.09 -8.60 -6.77
C ASP A 189 11.06 -9.69 -7.09
N VAL A 190 10.62 -10.47 -6.08
CA VAL A 190 9.64 -11.56 -6.25
C VAL A 190 8.23 -11.02 -6.54
N ASP A 191 7.88 -9.86 -5.99
CA ASP A 191 6.60 -9.21 -6.28
C ASP A 191 6.61 -8.52 -7.65
N ALA A 192 7.76 -8.02 -8.13
CA ALA A 192 7.88 -7.42 -9.46
C ALA A 192 7.48 -8.39 -10.59
N GLN A 193 7.77 -9.67 -10.41
CA GLN A 193 7.46 -10.73 -11.37
C GLN A 193 5.96 -11.00 -11.55
N LYS A 194 5.12 -10.54 -10.61
CA LYS A 194 3.65 -10.68 -10.64
C LYS A 194 2.95 -9.45 -11.20
N HIS A 195 3.67 -8.35 -11.41
CA HIS A 195 3.12 -7.06 -11.81
C HIS A 195 3.57 -6.68 -13.23
N SER A 196 2.70 -5.99 -13.97
CA SER A 196 3.14 -5.31 -15.19
C SER A 196 4.17 -4.22 -14.85
N ARG A 197 5.12 -3.92 -15.75
CA ARG A 197 6.08 -2.81 -15.58
C ARG A 197 5.42 -1.50 -15.17
N ARG A 198 4.26 -1.19 -15.76
CA ARG A 198 3.47 0.01 -15.45
C ARG A 198 2.89 -0.02 -14.05
N GLU A 199 2.34 -1.17 -13.67
CA GLU A 199 1.73 -1.37 -12.37
C GLU A 199 2.79 -1.30 -11.26
N TRP A 200 3.93 -1.96 -11.46
CA TRP A 200 5.06 -1.91 -10.54
C TRP A 200 5.57 -0.47 -10.38
N ALA A 201 5.70 0.29 -11.47
CA ALA A 201 6.10 1.70 -11.40
C ALA A 201 5.10 2.56 -10.60
N ALA A 202 3.80 2.28 -10.72
CA ALA A 202 2.77 2.96 -9.93
C ALA A 202 2.85 2.58 -8.43
N LEU A 203 3.09 1.30 -8.12
CA LEU A 203 3.33 0.85 -6.75
C LEU A 203 4.59 1.49 -6.13
N GLN A 204 5.69 1.56 -6.88
CA GLN A 204 6.91 2.22 -6.40
C GLN A 204 6.67 3.70 -6.13
N ARG A 205 5.91 4.40 -6.98
CA ARG A 205 5.50 5.78 -6.72
C ARG A 205 4.72 5.92 -5.42
N LEU A 206 3.71 5.06 -5.18
CA LEU A 206 2.97 5.06 -3.91
C LEU A 206 3.89 4.82 -2.70
N ARG A 207 4.84 3.89 -2.80
CA ARG A 207 5.82 3.62 -1.73
C ARG A 207 6.74 4.82 -1.46
N MET A 208 7.17 5.51 -2.51
CA MET A 208 7.98 6.71 -2.37
C MET A 208 7.19 7.85 -1.73
N ASN A 209 5.95 8.04 -2.15
CA ASN A 209 5.04 9.05 -1.57
C ASN A 209 4.78 8.77 -0.09
N ALA A 210 4.47 7.51 0.28
CA ALA A 210 4.27 7.12 1.69
C ALA A 210 5.47 7.47 2.58
N LYS A 211 6.70 7.21 2.12
CA LYS A 211 7.93 7.55 2.84
C LYS A 211 8.16 9.07 3.00
N LEU A 212 7.60 9.88 2.11
CA LEU A 212 7.68 11.33 2.24
C LEU A 212 6.79 11.82 3.37
N TYR A 213 5.60 11.21 3.58
CA TYR A 213 4.71 11.58 4.69
C TYR A 213 5.30 11.23 6.04
N ASP A 214 5.87 10.03 6.20
CA ASP A 214 6.60 9.64 7.43
C ASP A 214 7.72 10.63 7.80
N ARG A 215 8.32 11.30 6.82
CA ARG A 215 9.37 12.32 7.04
C ARG A 215 8.82 13.71 7.34
N THR A 216 7.58 14.00 6.96
CA THR A 216 6.98 15.33 7.09
C THR A 216 6.28 15.51 8.45
N GLU A 217 6.03 14.43 9.20
CA GLU A 217 5.39 14.48 10.53
C GLU A 217 6.23 15.13 11.66
N VAL A 218 7.39 15.77 11.38
CA VAL A 218 8.14 16.53 12.40
C VAL A 218 8.78 17.79 11.82
N ILE A 219 7.99 18.80 11.45
CA ILE A 219 8.38 20.22 11.58
C ILE A 219 7.14 21.04 11.94
N ILE A 220 6.71 20.95 13.19
CA ILE A 220 5.94 22.03 13.81
C ILE A 220 7.00 22.97 14.36
N GLU A 221 7.29 24.06 13.65
CA GLU A 221 8.08 25.16 14.22
C GLU A 221 7.22 25.84 15.29
N ASP A 222 7.50 25.54 16.56
CA ASP A 222 6.91 26.25 17.68
C ASP A 222 7.33 27.74 17.65
N PRO A 223 6.38 28.69 17.76
CA PRO A 223 6.71 30.11 17.79
C PRO A 223 7.35 30.50 19.14
N LYS A 224 8.58 31.03 19.03
CA LYS A 224 9.36 31.80 20.02
C LYS A 224 8.64 32.21 21.32
N ALA A 225 9.23 31.84 22.45
CA ALA A 225 9.16 32.63 23.68
C ALA A 225 10.51 32.66 24.42
N CYS A 226 10.96 33.90 24.64
CA CYS A 226 11.98 34.48 25.52
C CYS A 226 12.99 33.62 26.30
N ALA A 227 14.25 34.05 26.23
CA ALA A 227 15.32 33.77 27.20
C ALA A 227 15.01 34.36 28.58
N PRO A 228 15.66 33.87 29.66
CA PRO A 228 16.79 34.65 30.18
C PRO A 228 18.00 33.86 30.77
N THR A 229 19.16 34.49 30.59
CA THR A 229 20.33 34.72 31.47
C THR A 229 21.15 33.60 32.15
N ASN A 230 22.45 33.68 31.83
CA ASN A 230 23.64 33.63 32.70
C ASN A 230 24.06 32.32 33.38
N GLY A 231 25.22 31.82 32.92
CA GLY A 231 26.33 31.61 33.84
C GLY A 231 27.08 30.28 33.74
N VAL A 232 28.38 30.41 33.46
CA VAL A 232 29.48 29.52 33.84
C VAL A 232 29.93 28.46 32.82
N ARG A 233 31.04 28.87 32.19
CA ARG A 233 32.01 28.15 31.37
C ARG A 233 32.76 27.11 32.23
N ARG A 234 32.77 25.83 31.86
CA ARG A 234 33.85 24.89 32.21
C ARG A 234 34.20 24.00 31.03
N ARG A 235 35.49 24.03 30.66
CA ARG A 235 36.13 23.20 29.64
C ARG A 235 36.53 21.84 30.21
N ALA A 236 36.47 20.84 29.32
CA ALA A 236 37.33 19.67 29.12
C ALA A 236 37.56 18.67 30.28
N ALA A 237 37.25 17.40 29.99
CA ALA A 237 37.96 16.25 30.53
C ALA A 237 38.46 15.37 29.36
N LYS A 238 39.79 15.31 29.26
CA LYS A 238 40.57 14.40 28.41
C LYS A 238 40.33 12.94 28.83
N ARG A 239 40.27 12.03 27.86
CA ARG A 239 40.95 10.74 27.97
C ARG A 239 41.84 10.56 26.75
N LEU A 240 43.14 10.56 27.04
CA LEU A 240 44.27 10.20 26.20
C LEU A 240 44.70 8.79 26.59
N LEU A 241 45.18 8.04 25.59
CA LEU A 241 46.35 7.14 25.54
C LEU A 241 46.00 5.99 24.58
N ALA A 242 46.54 5.98 23.35
CA ALA A 242 47.92 5.65 22.94
C ALA A 242 48.04 4.14 22.69
N ASP A 243 48.76 3.61 21.70
CA ASP A 243 49.54 4.14 20.58
C ASP A 243 49.74 2.98 19.58
N ASP A 244 50.50 3.25 18.51
CA ASP A 244 51.27 2.31 17.69
C ASP A 244 50.68 1.86 16.34
N SER A 245 51.01 2.70 15.36
CA SER A 245 51.58 2.37 14.06
C SER A 245 52.28 1.02 13.93
N VAL A 246 52.21 0.40 12.74
CA VAL A 246 53.38 0.06 11.91
C VAL A 246 52.96 -0.54 10.55
N SER A 247 53.63 0.01 9.53
CA SER A 247 54.01 -0.49 8.19
C SER A 247 53.02 -1.18 7.24
N CYS A 248 52.88 -0.53 6.09
CA CYS A 248 52.64 -1.17 4.80
C CYS A 248 53.92 -1.82 4.28
N SER A 249 53.82 -3.06 3.80
CA SER A 249 54.86 -3.71 3.00
C SER A 249 54.20 -4.48 1.84
N SER A 250 54.36 -3.93 0.64
CA SER A 250 54.26 -4.69 -0.62
C SER A 250 55.68 -5.02 -1.10
N PRO A 251 55.86 -6.09 -1.90
CA PRO A 251 56.95 -6.11 -2.84
C PRO A 251 56.54 -6.47 -4.29
N LYS A 252 57.08 -5.67 -5.22
CA LYS A 252 57.55 -5.97 -6.60
C LYS A 252 56.45 -6.23 -7.66
N CYS A 253 56.44 -5.52 -8.80
CA CYS A 253 57.54 -5.39 -9.75
C CYS A 253 57.69 -3.99 -10.42
N MET A 254 58.94 -3.56 -10.53
CA MET A 254 59.52 -2.49 -11.37
C MET A 254 59.45 -2.86 -12.87
N ARG A 255 59.73 -2.05 -13.90
CA ARG A 255 59.95 -0.61 -14.24
C ARG A 255 60.56 -0.68 -15.65
N LEU A 256 60.15 0.14 -16.61
CA LEU A 256 61.09 0.97 -17.40
C LEU A 256 60.33 1.98 -18.27
N GLU A 257 60.82 3.21 -18.17
CA GLU A 257 60.40 4.45 -18.82
C GLU A 257 60.99 4.53 -20.23
N ASP A 258 60.39 5.33 -21.12
CA ASP A 258 61.00 6.59 -21.60
C ASP A 258 60.11 7.28 -22.65
N SER A 259 59.90 8.58 -22.44
CA SER A 259 59.36 9.60 -23.38
C SER A 259 60.52 10.20 -24.21
N PRO A 260 60.35 11.21 -25.10
CA PRO A 260 59.17 11.80 -25.77
C PRO A 260 59.40 12.02 -27.31
N ASN A 261 58.42 12.58 -28.03
CA ASN A 261 58.54 13.87 -28.76
C ASN A 261 57.57 14.04 -29.97
N SER A 262 57.01 15.26 -30.06
CA SER A 262 56.63 16.05 -31.24
C SER A 262 55.63 15.56 -32.30
N GLY A 263 54.67 16.45 -32.63
CA GLY A 263 54.47 16.84 -34.03
C GLY A 263 53.07 16.71 -34.65
N SER A 264 52.26 17.76 -34.46
CA SER A 264 51.54 18.51 -35.51
C SER A 264 50.57 17.84 -36.51
N SER A 265 49.40 18.50 -36.62
CA SER A 265 48.63 18.82 -37.84
C SER A 265 47.44 17.96 -38.28
N VAL A 266 46.25 18.42 -37.86
CA VAL A 266 45.09 18.87 -38.67
C VAL A 266 44.98 18.35 -40.12
N HIS A 267 43.81 17.78 -40.46
CA HIS A 267 43.03 18.20 -41.64
C HIS A 267 41.54 17.82 -41.52
N ILE A 268 40.69 18.85 -41.57
CA ILE A 268 39.25 18.82 -41.86
C ILE A 268 39.10 18.86 -43.38
N ILE A 269 38.26 17.99 -43.98
CA ILE A 269 37.47 18.32 -45.18
C ILE A 269 36.10 17.65 -45.07
N ALA A 270 35.07 18.50 -45.04
CA ALA A 270 33.69 18.14 -45.36
C ALA A 270 33.44 18.39 -46.86
N ARG A 271 32.49 17.65 -47.43
CA ARG A 271 31.73 18.00 -48.63
C ARG A 271 30.26 17.90 -48.30
#